data_AF-A0A521E0N5-F1
#
_entry.id   AF-A0A521E0N5-F1
#
_cell.length_a   1.000
_cell.length_b   1.000
_cell.length_c   1.000
_cell.angle_alpha   90.00
_cell.angle_beta   90.00
_cell.angle_gamma   90.00
#
_symmetry.space_group_name_H-M   'P 1'
#
loop_
_entity.id
_entity.type
_entity.pdbx_description
1 polymer ?
#
loop_
_entity_poly.entity_id
_entity_poly.type
_entity_poly.pdbx_seq_one_letter_code
_entity_poly.pdbx_strand_id
1 'polypeptide(L)'
;MNSHPNRKRPDQPEHRLKPSSSSSIKPEWIHKAKASLAQSLFAESIMFSISKQISSLPGITHLHRLQSIHEVNRETGTHRLTAKGCLERISSGDWHESNLNHLVQSMYEARRHDRIQRGQLMELKRSVPVDARTAVENWIHWLDYSENTLQKAMVSTQELIGKQYWNRFIPR
;
A
#
# COMPACT_ATOMS: atom_id res chain seq x y z
N MET A 1 21.71 32.27 49.67
CA MET A 1 21.39 32.96 48.40
C MET A 1 22.32 32.34 47.36
N ASN A 2 21.91 31.53 46.39
CA ASN A 2 20.77 31.65 45.49
C ASN A 2 20.12 30.28 45.18
N SER A 3 18.79 30.28 45.25
CA SER A 3 17.91 29.22 44.78
C SER A 3 17.84 29.24 43.24
N HIS A 4 17.92 28.08 42.60
CA HIS A 4 17.53 27.92 41.20
C HIS A 4 16.14 27.27 41.12
N PRO A 5 15.16 27.91 40.46
CA PRO A 5 13.80 27.40 40.42
C PRO A 5 13.64 26.30 39.37
N ASN A 6 12.96 25.27 39.84
CA ASN A 6 12.35 24.15 39.15
C ASN A 6 11.55 24.61 37.89
N ARG A 7 12.06 24.34 36.68
CA ARG A 7 11.29 24.49 35.43
C ARG A 7 10.44 23.23 35.22
N LYS A 8 9.20 23.27 35.68
CA LYS A 8 8.13 22.37 35.20
C LYS A 8 7.92 22.63 33.70
N ARG A 9 8.11 21.61 32.87
CA ARG A 9 7.60 21.61 31.48
C ARG A 9 6.07 21.58 31.53
N PRO A 10 5.37 22.37 30.70
CA PRO A 10 3.92 22.28 30.62
C PRO A 10 3.54 20.95 29.93
N ASP A 11 2.65 20.22 30.58
CA ASP A 11 1.98 19.02 30.05
C ASP A 11 1.33 19.36 28.71
N GLN A 12 1.81 18.74 27.63
CA GLN A 12 1.05 18.66 26.39
C GLN A 12 -0.03 17.59 26.59
N PRO A 13 -1.31 17.85 26.28
CA PRO A 13 -2.32 16.81 26.29
C PRO A 13 -2.03 15.85 25.13
N GLU A 14 -1.44 14.69 25.44
CA GLU A 14 -1.51 13.53 24.55
C GLU A 14 -3.00 13.22 24.34
N HIS A 15 -3.55 13.64 23.20
CA HIS A 15 -4.85 13.16 22.71
C HIS A 15 -4.66 11.70 22.27
N ARG A 16 -4.42 10.81 23.24
CA ARG A 16 -4.38 9.38 23.06
C ARG A 16 -5.83 8.94 22.86
N LEU A 17 -6.29 8.97 21.62
CA LEU A 17 -7.58 8.41 21.21
C LEU A 17 -7.55 6.90 21.48
N LYS A 18 -7.82 6.52 22.73
CA LYS A 18 -8.25 5.16 23.01
C LYS A 18 -9.67 5.04 22.46
N PRO A 19 -9.98 4.01 21.65
CA PRO A 19 -11.34 3.77 21.21
C PRO A 19 -12.25 3.70 22.44
N SER A 20 -13.35 4.46 22.39
CA SER A 20 -14.43 4.39 23.37
C SER A 20 -14.90 2.94 23.48
N SER A 21 -15.26 2.54 24.69
CA SER A 21 -15.47 1.18 25.20
C SER A 21 -16.60 0.33 24.56
N SER A 22 -16.81 0.41 23.25
CA SER A 22 -17.72 -0.47 22.48
C SER A 22 -17.12 -1.08 21.20
N SER A 23 -15.87 -0.76 20.84
CA SER A 23 -15.15 -1.44 19.75
C SER A 23 -13.90 -2.09 20.33
N SER A 24 -14.04 -3.31 20.84
CA SER A 24 -12.88 -4.17 20.97
C SER A 24 -12.29 -4.33 19.56
N ILE A 25 -11.07 -3.84 19.36
CA ILE A 25 -10.27 -4.13 18.17
C ILE A 25 -10.34 -5.64 17.99
N LYS A 26 -11.04 -6.12 16.95
CA LYS A 26 -11.18 -7.55 16.75
C LYS A 26 -9.86 -8.05 16.16
N PRO A 27 -9.08 -8.89 16.87
CA PRO A 27 -7.77 -9.34 16.38
C PRO A 27 -7.87 -10.01 14.99
N GLU A 28 -9.04 -10.56 14.65
CA GLU A 28 -9.32 -11.10 13.33
C GLU A 28 -9.10 -10.09 12.19
N TRP A 29 -9.48 -8.83 12.37
CA TRP A 29 -9.44 -7.85 11.28
C TRP A 29 -8.02 -7.39 10.99
N ILE A 30 -7.21 -7.25 12.02
CA ILE A 30 -5.80 -6.93 11.84
C ILE A 30 -5.03 -8.07 11.18
N HIS A 31 -5.32 -9.33 11.54
CA HIS A 31 -4.74 -10.48 10.88
C HIS A 31 -5.18 -10.58 9.40
N LYS A 32 -6.47 -10.39 9.11
CA LYS A 32 -7.01 -10.39 7.74
C LYS A 32 -6.41 -9.27 6.88
N ALA A 33 -6.28 -8.07 7.44
CA ALA A 33 -5.67 -6.92 6.76
C ALA A 33 -4.19 -7.19 6.43
N LYS A 34 -3.41 -7.65 7.42
CA LYS A 34 -1.99 -7.98 7.24
C LYS A 34 -1.79 -9.10 6.22
N ALA A 35 -2.57 -10.16 6.29
CA ALA A 35 -2.48 -11.29 5.37
C ALA A 35 -2.81 -10.89 3.92
N SER A 36 -3.89 -10.13 3.72
CA SER A 36 -4.29 -9.67 2.38
C SER A 36 -3.25 -8.70 1.79
N LEU A 37 -2.70 -7.80 2.61
CA LEU A 37 -1.65 -6.88 2.15
C LEU A 37 -0.34 -7.61 1.83
N ALA A 38 0.00 -8.65 2.59
CA ALA A 38 1.15 -9.51 2.29
C ALA A 38 0.98 -10.24 0.95
N GLN A 39 -0.23 -10.70 0.61
CA GLN A 39 -0.51 -11.29 -0.70
C GLN A 39 -0.37 -10.27 -1.83
N SER A 40 -0.81 -9.02 -1.62
CA SER A 40 -0.64 -7.94 -2.59
C SER A 40 0.84 -7.60 -2.81
N LEU A 41 1.65 -7.57 -1.74
CA LEU A 41 3.11 -7.40 -1.84
C LEU A 41 3.81 -8.59 -2.51
N PHE A 42 3.32 -9.81 -2.30
CA PHE A 42 3.83 -10.99 -3.00
C PHE A 42 3.53 -10.90 -4.50
N ALA A 43 2.33 -10.48 -4.88
CA ALA A 43 2.00 -10.23 -6.28
C ALA A 43 2.94 -9.19 -6.92
N GLU A 44 3.21 -8.10 -6.20
CA GLU A 44 4.15 -7.06 -6.62
C GLU A 44 5.57 -7.62 -6.87
N SER A 45 6.06 -8.52 -6.01
CA SER A 45 7.39 -9.12 -6.22
C SER A 45 7.46 -9.98 -7.48
N ILE A 46 6.38 -10.70 -7.81
CA ILE A 46 6.27 -11.43 -9.07
C ILE A 46 6.23 -10.46 -10.25
N MET A 47 5.49 -9.36 -10.16
CA MET A 47 5.45 -8.32 -11.21
C MET A 47 6.81 -7.68 -11.45
N PHE A 48 7.60 -7.40 -10.41
CA PHE A 48 8.99 -6.94 -10.56
C PHE A 48 9.87 -7.97 -11.29
N SER A 49 9.71 -9.25 -10.98
CA SER A 49 10.42 -10.33 -11.66
C SER A 49 10.08 -10.39 -13.15
N ILE A 50 8.79 -10.36 -13.49
CA ILE A 50 8.31 -10.35 -14.89
C ILE A 50 8.82 -9.11 -15.62
N SER A 51 8.76 -7.95 -14.97
CA SER A 51 9.28 -6.70 -15.53
C SER A 51 10.76 -6.81 -15.88
N LYS A 52 11.57 -7.42 -14.99
CA LYS A 52 12.99 -7.65 -15.25
C LYS A 52 13.22 -8.63 -16.39
N GLN A 53 12.43 -9.71 -16.48
CA GLN A 53 12.47 -10.64 -17.60
C GLN A 53 12.19 -9.93 -18.93
N ILE A 54 11.10 -9.16 -19.03
CA ILE A 54 10.74 -8.42 -20.24
C ILE A 54 11.81 -7.41 -20.62
N SER A 55 12.37 -6.70 -19.63
CA SER A 55 13.47 -5.74 -19.85
C SER A 55 14.75 -6.38 -20.39
N SER A 56 14.91 -7.70 -20.28
CA SER A 56 16.07 -8.42 -20.80
C SER A 56 15.89 -8.92 -22.23
N LEU A 57 14.68 -8.83 -22.79
CA LEU A 57 14.40 -9.32 -24.14
C LEU A 57 14.94 -8.37 -25.23
N PRO A 58 15.50 -8.91 -26.32
CA PRO A 58 15.97 -8.10 -27.44
C PRO A 58 14.83 -7.25 -28.04
N GLY A 59 15.11 -6.00 -28.38
CA GLY A 59 14.14 -5.09 -29.00
C GLY A 59 13.14 -4.44 -28.04
N ILE A 60 13.22 -4.72 -26.74
CA ILE A 60 12.32 -4.15 -25.71
C ILE A 60 13.00 -3.06 -24.86
N THR A 61 14.33 -3.08 -24.77
CA THR A 61 15.15 -2.20 -23.93
C THR A 61 14.98 -0.69 -24.21
N HIS A 62 14.47 -0.32 -25.38
CA HIS A 62 14.27 1.09 -25.78
C HIS A 62 12.82 1.58 -25.66
N LEU A 63 11.90 0.74 -25.18
CA LEU A 63 10.52 1.15 -24.98
C LEU A 63 10.44 2.07 -23.75
N HIS A 64 10.38 3.38 -23.97
CA HIS A 64 10.15 4.39 -22.92
C HIS A 64 8.96 4.02 -22.01
N ARG A 65 7.95 3.33 -22.55
CA ARG A 65 6.80 2.82 -21.79
C ARG A 65 7.19 1.83 -20.69
N LEU A 66 8.23 1.01 -20.90
CA LEU A 66 8.69 0.07 -19.89
C LEU A 66 9.33 0.81 -18.70
N GLN A 67 10.07 1.89 -18.96
CA GLN A 67 10.61 2.75 -17.90
C GLN A 67 9.49 3.41 -17.09
N SER A 68 8.43 3.92 -17.74
CA SER A 68 7.29 4.47 -17.00
C SER A 68 6.56 3.43 -16.16
N ILE A 69 6.45 2.18 -16.64
CA ILE A 69 5.84 1.09 -15.87
C ILE A 69 6.72 0.74 -14.65
N HIS A 70 8.05 0.69 -14.82
CA HIS A 70 8.97 0.45 -13.69
C HIS A 70 8.86 1.50 -12.60
N GLU A 71 8.76 2.77 -12.98
CA GLU A 71 8.63 3.85 -12.00
C GLU A 71 7.30 3.74 -11.23
N VAL A 72 6.19 3.50 -11.94
CA VAL A 72 4.89 3.25 -11.32
C VAL A 72 4.97 2.06 -10.36
N ASN A 73 5.55 0.92 -10.75
CA ASN A 73 5.73 -0.22 -9.84
C ASN A 73 6.50 0.15 -8.56
N ARG A 74 7.59 0.92 -8.70
CA ARG A 74 8.41 1.35 -7.57
C ARG A 74 7.61 2.17 -6.57
N GLU A 75 6.80 3.11 -7.08
CA GLU A 75 5.92 3.93 -6.26
C GLU A 75 4.82 3.08 -5.60
N THR A 76 4.15 2.21 -6.37
CA THR A 76 3.10 1.32 -5.85
C THR A 76 3.63 0.40 -4.74
N GLY A 77 4.81 -0.20 -4.96
CA GLY A 77 5.48 -1.04 -3.96
C GLY A 77 5.81 -0.27 -2.69
N THR A 78 6.29 0.98 -2.81
CA THR A 78 6.56 1.87 -1.67
C THR A 78 5.30 2.14 -0.86
N HIS A 79 4.17 2.45 -1.50
CA HIS A 79 2.91 2.65 -0.81
C HIS A 79 2.42 1.39 -0.08
N ARG A 80 2.50 0.21 -0.70
CA ARG A 80 2.12 -1.05 -0.03
C ARG A 80 3.03 -1.38 1.16
N LEU A 81 4.33 -1.11 1.05
CA LEU A 81 5.28 -1.29 2.15
C LEU A 81 4.99 -0.34 3.32
N THR A 82 4.71 0.94 3.02
CA THR A 82 4.28 1.92 4.03
C THR A 82 3.00 1.46 4.73
N ALA A 83 1.98 1.05 3.98
CA ALA A 83 0.74 0.52 4.54
C ALA A 83 0.99 -0.70 5.44
N LYS A 84 1.90 -1.60 5.06
CA LYS A 84 2.28 -2.76 5.87
C LYS A 84 2.92 -2.31 7.17
N GLY A 85 3.88 -1.38 7.11
CA GLY A 85 4.52 -0.81 8.29
C GLY A 85 3.51 -0.16 9.25
N CYS A 86 2.54 0.58 8.72
CA CYS A 86 1.46 1.15 9.52
C CYS A 86 0.62 0.08 10.21
N LEU A 87 0.23 -1.00 9.52
CA LEU A 87 -0.51 -2.12 10.12
C LEU A 87 0.29 -2.86 11.20
N GLU A 88 1.60 -3.05 11.00
CA GLU A 88 2.46 -3.61 12.05
C GLU A 88 2.47 -2.73 13.30
N ARG A 89 2.64 -1.41 13.12
CA ARG A 89 2.61 -0.43 14.21
C ARG A 89 1.26 -0.43 14.96
N ILE A 90 0.15 -0.47 14.23
CA ILE A 90 -1.20 -0.59 14.81
C ILE A 90 -1.31 -1.87 15.63
N SER A 91 -0.76 -2.99 15.14
CA SER A 91 -0.78 -4.27 15.86
C SER A 91 0.02 -4.25 17.15
N SER A 92 1.01 -3.36 17.26
CA SER A 92 1.77 -3.07 18.47
C SER A 92 1.18 -1.96 19.34
N GLY A 93 0.00 -1.43 18.98
CA GLY A 93 -0.73 -0.42 19.78
C GLY A 93 -0.50 1.03 19.37
N ASP A 94 0.19 1.31 18.27
CA ASP A 94 0.35 2.67 17.74
C ASP A 94 -0.85 3.07 16.86
N TRP A 95 -1.87 3.60 17.53
CA TRP A 95 -3.11 4.11 16.96
C TRP A 95 -3.09 5.62 16.67
N HIS A 96 -1.89 6.22 16.58
CA HIS A 96 -1.78 7.66 16.34
C HIS A 96 -2.47 8.06 15.03
N GLU A 97 -3.15 9.22 15.01
CA GLU A 97 -3.97 9.66 13.87
C GLU A 97 -3.16 9.73 12.57
N SER A 98 -1.92 10.22 12.64
CA SER A 98 -1.03 10.27 11.46
C SER A 98 -0.68 8.88 10.93
N ASN A 99 -0.58 7.85 11.79
CA ASN A 99 -0.34 6.47 11.35
C ASN A 99 -1.57 5.91 10.61
N LEU A 100 -2.77 6.17 11.12
CA LEU A 100 -4.03 5.80 10.46
C LEU A 100 -4.20 6.52 9.12
N ASN A 101 -3.88 7.82 9.08
CA ASN A 101 -3.92 8.60 7.85
C ASN A 101 -2.95 8.04 6.80
N HIS A 102 -1.68 7.84 7.15
CA HIS A 102 -0.68 7.28 6.22
C HIS A 102 -1.06 5.88 5.72
N LEU A 103 -1.67 5.04 6.56
CA LEU A 103 -2.19 3.74 6.17
C LEU A 103 -3.24 3.86 5.05
N VAL A 104 -4.27 4.67 5.28
CA VAL A 104 -5.37 4.83 4.32
C VAL A 104 -4.87 5.48 3.03
N GLN A 105 -4.11 6.56 3.13
CA GLN A 105 -3.54 7.26 1.97
C GLN A 105 -2.69 6.32 1.12
N SER A 106 -1.79 5.56 1.74
CA SER A 106 -0.93 4.63 1.00
C SER A 106 -1.72 3.52 0.30
N MET A 107 -2.77 2.98 0.93
CA MET A 107 -3.63 1.98 0.26
C MET A 107 -4.37 2.57 -0.95
N TYR A 108 -4.80 3.82 -0.87
CA TYR A 108 -5.47 4.49 -1.99
C TYR A 108 -4.53 4.83 -3.13
N GLU A 109 -3.33 5.34 -2.84
CA GLU A 109 -2.33 5.63 -3.87
C GLU A 109 -1.85 4.35 -4.56
N ALA A 110 -1.62 3.26 -3.82
CA ALA A 110 -1.32 1.96 -4.42
C ALA A 110 -2.42 1.53 -5.40
N ARG A 111 -3.69 1.63 -5.00
CA ARG A 111 -4.83 1.29 -5.87
C ARG A 111 -4.95 2.21 -7.09
N ARG A 112 -4.61 3.49 -6.95
CA ARG A 112 -4.59 4.44 -8.06
C ARG A 112 -3.51 4.06 -9.06
N HIS A 113 -2.31 3.72 -8.58
CA HIS A 113 -1.20 3.32 -9.42
C HIS A 113 -1.47 2.00 -10.14
N ASP A 114 -2.13 1.04 -9.49
CA ASP A 114 -2.56 -0.20 -10.15
C ASP A 114 -3.41 0.07 -11.40
N ARG A 115 -4.36 1.02 -11.33
CA ARG A 115 -5.19 1.40 -12.47
C ARG A 115 -4.39 2.05 -13.61
N ILE A 116 -3.40 2.88 -13.26
CA ILE A 116 -2.49 3.50 -14.23
C ILE A 116 -1.66 2.40 -14.92
N GLN A 117 -1.07 1.52 -14.12
CA GLN A 117 -0.27 0.40 -14.57
C GLN A 117 -1.08 -0.52 -15.49
N ARG A 118 -2.35 -0.78 -15.17
CA ARG A 118 -3.24 -1.57 -16.03
C ARG A 118 -3.35 -0.98 -17.43
N GLY A 119 -3.57 0.33 -17.53
CA GLY A 119 -3.61 1.03 -18.82
C GLY A 119 -2.31 0.86 -19.60
N GLN A 120 -1.18 1.09 -18.92
CA GLN A 120 0.15 0.95 -19.53
C GLN A 120 0.46 -0.48 -19.99
N LEU A 121 0.09 -1.51 -19.21
CA LEU A 121 0.28 -2.91 -19.58
C LEU A 121 -0.60 -3.32 -20.77
N MET A 122 -1.83 -2.81 -20.85
CA MET A 122 -2.71 -3.05 -21.99
C MET A 122 -2.15 -2.44 -23.28
N GLU A 123 -1.52 -1.27 -23.20
CA GLU A 123 -0.78 -0.70 -24.32
C GLU A 123 0.47 -1.51 -24.67
N LEU A 124 1.27 -1.86 -23.66
CA LEU A 124 2.49 -2.65 -23.83
C LEU A 124 2.17 -3.97 -24.55
N LYS A 125 1.12 -4.67 -24.14
CA LYS A 125 0.64 -5.92 -24.75
C LYS A 125 0.43 -5.81 -26.26
N ARG A 126 -0.03 -4.65 -26.75
CA ARG A 126 -0.27 -4.39 -28.18
C ARG A 126 1.01 -4.11 -28.96
N SER A 127 2.03 -3.58 -28.30
CA SER A 127 3.29 -3.15 -28.93
C SER A 127 4.43 -4.15 -28.84
N VAL A 128 4.39 -5.10 -27.88
CA VAL A 128 5.48 -6.04 -27.70
C VAL A 128 5.52 -7.11 -28.79
N PRO A 129 6.72 -7.65 -29.11
CA PRO A 129 6.87 -8.84 -29.95
C PRO A 129 6.04 -10.01 -29.43
N VAL A 130 5.70 -10.95 -30.33
CA VAL A 130 4.89 -12.13 -30.00
C VAL A 130 5.49 -12.92 -28.82
N ASP A 131 6.81 -13.09 -28.81
CA ASP A 131 7.55 -13.84 -27.79
C ASP A 131 7.46 -13.21 -26.38
N ALA A 132 7.17 -11.91 -26.29
CA ALA A 132 7.02 -11.19 -25.03
C ALA A 132 5.56 -11.04 -24.59
N ARG A 133 4.60 -11.35 -25.46
CA ARG A 133 3.17 -11.15 -25.19
C ARG A 133 2.68 -11.96 -24.00
N THR A 134 3.09 -13.23 -23.92
CA THR A 134 2.72 -14.13 -22.80
C THR A 134 3.23 -13.60 -21.46
N ALA A 135 4.43 -13.02 -21.42
CA ALA A 135 4.97 -12.43 -20.20
C ALA A 135 4.15 -11.20 -19.76
N VAL A 136 3.75 -10.35 -20.70
CA VAL A 136 2.88 -9.19 -20.40
C VAL A 136 1.48 -9.64 -19.95
N GLU A 137 0.91 -10.69 -20.55
CA GLU A 137 -0.38 -11.26 -20.10
C GLU A 137 -0.29 -11.81 -18.68
N ASN A 138 0.77 -12.55 -18.37
CA ASN A 138 1.03 -13.01 -17.01
C ASN A 138 1.19 -11.84 -16.03
N TRP A 139 1.86 -10.75 -16.46
CA TRP A 139 1.96 -9.54 -15.65
C TRP A 139 0.58 -8.96 -15.34
N ILE A 140 -0.30 -8.82 -16.34
CA ILE A 140 -1.68 -8.33 -16.13
C ILE A 140 -2.44 -9.21 -15.14
N HIS A 141 -2.28 -10.53 -15.21
CA HIS A 141 -2.92 -11.44 -14.24
C HIS A 141 -2.41 -11.25 -12.81
N TRP A 142 -1.12 -11.00 -12.62
CA TRP A 142 -0.56 -10.69 -11.30
C TRP A 142 -1.00 -9.31 -10.80
N LEU A 143 -1.19 -8.34 -11.69
CA LEU A 143 -1.77 -7.04 -11.35
C LEU A 143 -3.22 -7.21 -10.86
N ASP A 144 -4.04 -7.99 -11.56
CA ASP A 144 -5.42 -8.32 -11.14
C ASP A 144 -5.46 -8.94 -9.74
N TYR A 145 -4.56 -9.89 -9.48
CA TYR A 145 -4.45 -10.53 -8.17
C TYR A 145 -3.99 -9.53 -7.09
N SER A 146 -3.03 -8.66 -7.42
CA SER A 146 -2.56 -7.60 -6.52
C SER A 146 -3.66 -6.61 -6.15
N GLU A 147 -4.44 -6.15 -7.14
CA GLU A 147 -5.58 -5.25 -6.95
C GLU A 147 -6.64 -5.88 -6.04
N ASN A 148 -6.99 -7.15 -6.30
CA ASN A 148 -7.99 -7.88 -5.53
C ASN A 148 -7.58 -8.03 -4.06
N THR A 149 -6.32 -8.39 -3.81
CA THR A 149 -5.79 -8.60 -2.47
C THR A 149 -5.58 -7.28 -1.72
N LEU A 150 -5.20 -6.21 -2.41
CA LEU A 150 -5.19 -4.85 -1.85
C LEU A 150 -6.60 -4.42 -1.43
N GLN A 151 -7.61 -4.64 -2.29
CA GLN A 151 -9.00 -4.30 -1.96
C GLN A 151 -9.52 -5.06 -0.73
N LYS A 152 -9.16 -6.35 -0.59
CA LYS A 152 -9.45 -7.13 0.63
C LYS A 152 -8.76 -6.56 1.87
N ALA A 153 -7.50 -6.11 1.73
CA ALA A 153 -6.78 -5.44 2.79
C ALA A 153 -7.50 -4.14 3.21
N MET A 154 -7.90 -3.31 2.24
CA MET A 154 -8.64 -2.07 2.49
C MET A 154 -9.95 -2.30 3.25
N VAL A 155 -10.74 -3.30 2.84
CA VAL A 155 -11.98 -3.66 3.55
C VAL A 155 -11.69 -4.11 4.98
N SER A 156 -10.71 -4.99 5.17
CA SER A 156 -10.32 -5.47 6.50
C SER A 156 -9.79 -4.33 7.39
N THR A 157 -9.07 -3.37 6.80
CA THR A 157 -8.58 -2.18 7.51
C THR A 157 -9.71 -1.23 7.86
N GLN A 158 -10.71 -1.05 6.99
CA GLN A 158 -11.89 -0.27 7.32
C GLN A 158 -12.66 -0.87 8.50
N GLU A 159 -12.81 -2.19 8.55
CA GLU A 159 -13.41 -2.90 9.69
C GLU A 159 -12.56 -2.81 10.97
N LEU A 160 -11.22 -2.79 10.82
CA LEU A 160 -10.28 -2.64 11.92
C LEU A 160 -10.35 -1.25 12.57
N ILE A 161 -10.29 -0.18 11.77
CA ILE A 161 -10.18 1.21 12.29
C ILE A 161 -11.54 1.89 12.44
N GLY A 162 -12.60 1.29 11.89
CA GLY A 162 -13.96 1.83 11.87
C GLY A 162 -14.22 2.77 10.69
N LYS A 163 -15.45 2.69 10.15
CA LYS A 163 -15.90 3.43 8.96
C LYS A 163 -15.74 4.96 9.08
N GLN A 164 -15.95 5.51 10.27
CA GLN A 164 -15.82 6.96 10.51
C GLN A 164 -14.38 7.44 10.32
N TYR A 165 -13.42 6.76 10.95
CA TYR A 165 -11.99 7.06 10.78
C TYR A 165 -11.53 6.81 9.35
N TRP A 166 -11.95 5.68 8.76
CA TRP A 166 -11.65 5.38 7.36
C TRP A 166 -12.08 6.52 6.43
N ASN A 167 -13.35 6.94 6.52
CA ASN A 167 -13.90 8.00 5.66
C ASN A 167 -13.21 9.35 5.85
N ARG A 168 -12.71 9.65 7.05
CA ARG A 168 -11.96 10.88 7.34
C ARG A 168 -10.63 10.95 6.58
N PHE A 169 -9.99 9.80 6.34
CA PHE A 169 -8.66 9.73 5.73
C PHE A 169 -8.67 9.35 4.25
N ILE A 170 -9.83 9.18 3.62
CA ILE A 170 -9.90 8.96 2.17
C ILE A 170 -9.32 10.21 1.47
N PRO A 171 -8.37 10.05 0.51
CA PRO A 171 -7.89 11.17 -0.29
C PRO A 171 -9.06 11.82 -1.06
N ARG A 172 -9.10 13.15 -1.07
CA ARG A 172 -10.13 13.94 -1.76
C ARG A 172 -9.80 14.16 -3.21
#